data_AF-A0A7T1GP91-F1
#
_entry.id   AF-A0A7T1GP91-F1
#
_cell.length_a   1.000
_cell.length_b   1.000
_cell.length_c   1.000
_cell.angle_alpha   90.00
_cell.angle_beta   90.00
_cell.angle_gamma   90.00
#
_symmetry.space_group_name_H-M   'P 1'
#
loop_
_entity.id
_entity.type
_entity.pdbx_description
1 polymer ?
#
loop_
_entity_poly.entity_id
_entity_poly.type
_entity_poly.pdbx_seq_one_letter_code
_entity_poly.pdbx_strand_id
1 'polypeptide(L)'
;MAISAWMYTLIPAAAAIIGAAVAVSARPGPTLVSAIQHFAAGVVFAAAAGEILPDIMHRGSPWATLIGGGIGVATMLLVKHLEALAKGPAGLLTVIGIDILIDGLVLGIGFAAGPKVGLLLTIALTIEVLFLGLTVATELGESVRSRAKVISITSALVLLLPIGALLGAPVALLPSPLLTGFFAFGLIALLYLVTEELLIEAHETPDRPWVTAMFFVGFLALLLLEEVIG
;
A
#
# COMPACT_ATOMS: atom_id res chain seq x y z
N MET A 1 21.22 6.92 -0.05
CA MET A 1 20.10 5.97 -0.17
C MET A 1 18.82 6.49 0.47
N ALA A 2 18.82 7.04 1.70
CA ALA A 2 17.60 7.67 2.26
C ALA A 2 17.01 8.80 1.38
N ILE A 3 17.86 9.55 0.66
CA ILE A 3 17.44 10.63 -0.25
C ILE A 3 16.62 10.11 -1.45
N SER A 4 16.77 8.85 -1.86
CA SER A 4 16.01 8.33 -3.01
C SER A 4 14.61 7.86 -2.64
N ALA A 5 14.41 7.22 -1.49
CA ALA A 5 13.13 6.60 -1.13
C ALA A 5 11.96 7.60 -1.08
N TRP A 6 12.11 8.73 -0.38
CA TRP A 6 11.06 9.76 -0.29
C TRP A 6 10.78 10.43 -1.65
N MET A 7 11.76 10.52 -2.55
CA MET A 7 11.53 11.04 -3.91
C MET A 7 10.66 10.09 -4.72
N TYR A 8 10.85 8.77 -4.57
CA TYR A 8 10.02 7.77 -5.25
C TYR A 8 8.57 7.78 -4.73
N THR A 9 8.33 8.13 -3.47
CA THR A 9 6.95 8.31 -2.94
C THR A 9 6.16 9.41 -3.63
N LEU A 10 6.83 10.35 -4.30
CA LEU A 10 6.16 11.40 -5.05
C LEU A 10 5.40 10.83 -6.25
N ILE A 11 5.80 9.66 -6.76
CA ILE A 11 5.13 8.99 -7.88
C ILE A 11 3.75 8.44 -7.44
N PRO A 12 3.65 7.57 -6.41
CA PRO A 12 2.36 7.21 -5.83
C PRO A 12 1.55 8.42 -5.41
N ALA A 13 2.20 9.43 -4.82
CA ALA A 13 1.49 10.60 -4.35
C ALA A 13 0.82 11.41 -5.47
N ALA A 14 1.55 11.62 -6.58
CA ALA A 14 1.00 12.26 -7.76
C ALA A 14 -0.13 11.42 -8.37
N ALA A 15 0.04 10.10 -8.44
CA ALA A 15 -0.96 9.18 -8.96
C ALA A 15 -2.27 9.24 -8.15
N ALA A 16 -2.19 9.30 -6.82
CA ALA A 16 -3.33 9.52 -5.92
C ALA A 16 -4.08 10.82 -6.22
N ILE A 17 -3.35 11.93 -6.36
CA ILE A 17 -3.95 13.24 -6.61
C ILE A 17 -4.64 13.27 -7.97
N ILE A 18 -4.04 12.63 -8.98
CA ILE A 18 -4.66 12.44 -10.29
C ILE A 18 -5.91 11.56 -10.17
N GLY A 19 -5.83 10.44 -9.45
CA GLY A 19 -6.96 9.56 -9.16
C GLY A 19 -8.13 10.31 -8.53
N ALA A 20 -7.85 11.13 -7.50
CA ALA A 20 -8.84 11.98 -6.84
C ALA A 20 -9.47 13.01 -7.79
N ALA A 21 -8.67 13.68 -8.61
CA ALA A 21 -9.16 14.65 -9.60
C ALA A 21 -10.08 13.99 -10.66
N VAL A 22 -9.71 12.78 -11.09
CA VAL A 22 -10.52 11.95 -11.99
C VAL A 22 -11.81 11.50 -11.29
N ALA A 23 -11.75 11.05 -10.04
CA ALA A 23 -12.92 10.61 -9.27
C ALA A 23 -14.00 11.69 -9.18
N VAL A 24 -13.57 12.91 -8.84
CA VAL A 24 -14.46 14.06 -8.65
C VAL A 24 -15.15 14.48 -9.96
N SER A 25 -14.53 14.19 -11.11
CA SER A 25 -15.02 14.58 -12.43
C SER A 25 -15.81 13.48 -13.13
N ALA A 26 -15.30 12.25 -13.11
CA ALA A 26 -15.78 11.13 -13.92
C ALA A 26 -16.60 10.09 -13.12
N ARG A 27 -16.44 10.02 -11.78
CA ARG A 27 -17.09 9.02 -10.91
C ARG A 27 -17.08 7.61 -11.51
N PRO A 28 -15.91 6.95 -11.56
CA PRO A 28 -15.78 5.62 -12.15
C PRO A 28 -16.73 4.61 -11.51
N GLY A 29 -17.22 3.68 -12.33
CA GLY A 29 -18.19 2.68 -11.88
C GLY A 29 -17.57 1.62 -10.95
N PRO A 30 -18.38 0.99 -10.08
CA PRO A 30 -17.90 0.06 -9.04
C PRO A 30 -17.14 -1.14 -9.62
N THR A 31 -17.54 -1.64 -10.79
CA THR A 31 -16.85 -2.76 -11.45
C THR A 31 -15.43 -2.38 -11.91
N LEU A 32 -15.22 -1.13 -12.33
CA LEU A 32 -13.88 -0.68 -12.72
C LEU A 32 -12.99 -0.55 -11.48
N VAL A 33 -13.53 -0.01 -10.38
CA VAL A 33 -12.82 0.11 -9.10
C VAL A 33 -12.41 -1.27 -8.58
N SER A 34 -13.32 -2.24 -8.59
CA SER A 34 -13.05 -3.61 -8.16
C SER A 34 -12.01 -4.33 -9.04
N ALA A 35 -12.07 -4.18 -10.38
CA ALA A 35 -11.04 -4.73 -11.29
C ALA A 35 -9.66 -4.11 -11.06
N ILE A 36 -9.70 -2.80 -10.82
CA ILE A 36 -8.70 -1.94 -10.23
C ILE A 36 -7.91 -2.57 -9.06
N GLN A 37 -8.65 -2.74 -7.97
CA GLN A 37 -8.16 -3.25 -6.70
C GLN A 37 -7.68 -4.69 -6.80
N HIS A 38 -8.37 -5.56 -7.54
CA HIS A 38 -7.87 -6.90 -7.81
C HIS A 38 -6.49 -6.86 -8.49
N PHE A 39 -6.32 -6.02 -9.51
CA PHE A 39 -5.02 -5.84 -10.16
C PHE A 39 -3.95 -5.32 -9.18
N ALA A 40 -4.27 -4.30 -8.40
CA ALA A 40 -3.37 -3.74 -7.38
C ALA A 40 -2.95 -4.81 -6.35
N ALA A 41 -3.91 -5.55 -5.82
CA ALA A 41 -3.70 -6.67 -4.90
C ALA A 41 -2.75 -7.71 -5.49
N GLY A 42 -2.95 -8.08 -6.76
CA GLY A 42 -2.06 -9.00 -7.47
C GLY A 42 -0.62 -8.50 -7.56
N VAL A 43 -0.44 -7.22 -7.91
CA VAL A 43 0.87 -6.57 -8.02
C VAL A 43 1.56 -6.52 -6.64
N VAL A 44 0.89 -6.02 -5.61
CA VAL A 44 1.46 -5.91 -4.24
C VAL A 44 1.81 -7.30 -3.69
N PHE A 45 0.94 -8.30 -3.92
CA PHE A 45 1.22 -9.68 -3.48
C PHE A 45 2.44 -10.27 -4.19
N ALA A 46 2.61 -10.03 -5.49
CA ALA A 46 3.80 -10.43 -6.22
C ALA A 46 5.07 -9.76 -5.67
N ALA A 47 5.02 -8.45 -5.37
CA ALA A 47 6.17 -7.74 -4.79
C ALA A 47 6.56 -8.32 -3.42
N ALA A 48 5.56 -8.60 -2.57
CA ALA A 48 5.78 -9.21 -1.26
C ALA A 48 6.41 -10.61 -1.38
N ALA A 49 5.92 -11.43 -2.30
CA ALA A 49 6.36 -12.81 -2.50
C ALA A 49 7.71 -12.93 -3.23
N GLY A 50 7.98 -12.07 -4.21
CA GLY A 50 9.19 -12.10 -5.03
C GLY A 50 10.39 -11.40 -4.38
N GLU A 51 10.14 -10.33 -3.61
CA GLU A 51 11.24 -9.47 -3.14
C GLU A 51 11.45 -9.56 -1.62
N ILE A 52 10.39 -9.36 -0.82
CA ILE A 52 10.55 -9.28 0.65
C ILE A 52 10.71 -10.66 1.28
N LEU A 53 9.86 -11.61 0.90
CA LEU A 53 9.88 -12.96 1.47
C LEU A 53 11.24 -13.67 1.25
N PRO A 54 11.83 -13.67 0.04
CA PRO A 54 13.12 -14.30 -0.17
C PRO A 54 14.24 -13.64 0.63
N ASP A 55 14.25 -12.32 0.80
CA ASP A 55 15.29 -11.63 1.58
C ASP A 55 15.22 -12.04 3.08
N ILE A 56 14.02 -12.18 3.64
CA ILE A 56 13.84 -12.70 5.00
C ILE A 56 14.39 -14.13 5.13
N MET A 57 14.08 -15.00 4.15
CA MET A 57 14.52 -16.39 4.16
C MET A 57 16.05 -16.51 4.06
N HIS A 58 16.71 -15.69 3.24
CA HIS A 58 18.17 -15.72 3.08
C HIS A 58 18.91 -15.21 4.32
N ARG A 59 18.34 -14.27 5.09
CA ARG A 59 18.98 -13.71 6.30
C ARG A 59 19.02 -14.68 7.48
N GLY A 60 18.14 -15.68 7.52
CA GLY A 60 18.25 -16.82 8.44
C GLY A 60 18.15 -16.46 9.93
N SER A 61 17.30 -15.51 10.33
CA SER A 61 17.11 -15.10 11.75
C SER A 61 15.68 -15.37 12.25
N PRO A 62 15.34 -16.62 12.65
CA PRO A 62 13.96 -17.02 12.97
C PRO A 62 13.30 -16.20 14.08
N TRP A 63 14.04 -15.89 15.15
CA TRP A 63 13.50 -15.10 16.27
C TRP A 63 13.16 -13.67 15.86
N ALA A 64 13.98 -13.06 15.01
CA ALA A 64 13.69 -11.73 14.48
C ALA A 64 12.46 -11.75 13.58
N THR A 65 12.34 -12.76 12.72
CA THR A 65 11.17 -12.95 11.86
C THR A 65 9.90 -13.14 12.68
N LEU A 66 9.94 -13.97 13.73
CA LEU A 66 8.79 -14.21 14.59
C LEU A 66 8.36 -12.94 15.33
N ILE A 67 9.30 -12.21 15.92
CA ILE A 67 9.01 -10.98 16.67
C ILE A 67 8.52 -9.89 15.72
N GLY A 68 9.24 -9.64 14.62
CA GLY A 68 8.89 -8.61 13.65
C GLY A 68 7.56 -8.88 12.95
N GLY A 69 7.36 -10.10 12.48
CA GLY A 69 6.10 -10.53 11.89
C GLY A 69 4.95 -10.52 12.89
N GLY A 70 5.18 -10.97 14.13
CA GLY A 70 4.19 -10.92 15.21
C GLY A 70 3.77 -9.49 15.58
N ILE A 71 4.72 -8.55 15.64
CA ILE A 71 4.43 -7.12 15.78
C ILE A 71 3.65 -6.61 14.58
N GLY A 72 4.01 -7.03 13.35
CA GLY A 72 3.25 -6.72 12.13
C GLY A 72 1.79 -7.12 12.25
N VAL A 73 1.52 -8.38 12.60
CA VAL A 73 0.16 -8.89 12.79
C VAL A 73 -0.58 -8.09 13.86
N ALA A 74 0.06 -7.88 15.02
CA ALA A 74 -0.56 -7.14 16.13
C ALA A 74 -0.89 -5.69 15.74
N THR A 75 0.00 -5.02 15.02
CA THR A 75 -0.21 -3.65 14.53
C THR A 75 -1.37 -3.62 13.55
N MET A 76 -1.40 -4.49 12.53
CA MET A 76 -2.48 -4.47 11.54
C MET A 76 -3.84 -4.83 12.13
N LEU A 77 -3.90 -5.80 13.06
CA LEU A 77 -5.14 -6.10 13.79
C LEU A 77 -5.59 -4.94 14.68
N LEU A 78 -4.65 -4.19 15.27
CA LEU A 78 -4.98 -2.98 16.01
C LEU A 78 -5.56 -1.91 15.09
N VAL A 79 -4.99 -1.71 13.89
CA VAL A 79 -5.53 -0.78 12.88
C VAL A 79 -6.95 -1.18 12.50
N LYS A 80 -7.19 -2.48 12.20
CA LYS A 80 -8.53 -3.01 11.93
C LYS A 80 -9.52 -2.74 13.06
N HIS A 81 -9.07 -2.92 14.30
CA HIS A 81 -9.92 -2.69 15.45
C HIS A 81 -10.27 -1.20 15.60
N LEU A 82 -9.32 -0.30 15.35
CA LEU A 82 -9.56 1.14 15.35
C LEU A 82 -10.52 1.55 14.23
N GLU A 83 -10.41 0.92 13.06
CA GLU A 83 -11.33 1.12 11.94
C GLU A 83 -12.78 0.73 12.29
N ALA A 84 -12.98 -0.43 12.92
CA ALA A 84 -14.31 -0.85 13.36
C ALA A 84 -14.93 0.11 14.39
N LEU A 85 -14.11 0.84 15.15
CA LEU A 85 -14.54 1.84 16.11
C LEU A 85 -14.71 3.23 15.50
N ALA A 86 -14.11 3.49 14.34
CA ALA A 86 -14.14 4.76 13.66
C ALA A 86 -15.56 5.05 13.12
N LYS A 87 -16.17 6.13 13.60
CA LYS A 87 -17.47 6.60 13.13
C LYS A 87 -17.37 7.96 12.46
N GLY A 88 -18.00 8.08 11.31
CA GLY A 88 -18.10 9.32 10.55
C GLY A 88 -16.83 9.69 9.78
N PRO A 89 -16.86 10.80 9.02
CA PRO A 89 -15.81 11.14 8.05
C PRO A 89 -14.42 11.32 8.67
N ALA A 90 -14.32 11.86 9.89
CA ALA A 90 -13.02 12.07 10.54
C ALA A 90 -12.35 10.75 10.97
N GLY A 91 -13.15 9.76 11.39
CA GLY A 91 -12.64 8.43 11.75
C GLY A 91 -12.06 7.71 10.54
N LEU A 92 -12.84 7.65 9.45
CA LEU A 92 -12.42 7.09 8.16
C LEU A 92 -11.11 7.73 7.65
N LEU A 93 -11.03 9.06 7.63
CA LEU A 93 -9.80 9.77 7.24
C LEU A 93 -8.60 9.43 8.13
N THR A 94 -8.84 9.15 9.41
CA THR A 94 -7.77 8.78 10.35
C THR A 94 -7.24 7.38 10.03
N VAL A 95 -8.12 6.41 9.79
CA VAL A 95 -7.75 5.03 9.43
C VAL A 95 -6.96 5.02 8.12
N ILE A 96 -7.50 5.67 7.09
CA ILE A 96 -6.85 5.81 5.78
C ILE A 96 -5.49 6.51 5.93
N GLY A 97 -5.39 7.51 6.80
CA GLY A 97 -4.11 8.18 7.07
C GLY A 97 -3.08 7.27 7.74
N ILE A 98 -3.51 6.39 8.64
CA ILE A 98 -2.64 5.38 9.27
C ILE A 98 -2.16 4.39 8.22
N ASP A 99 -3.05 3.93 7.36
CA ASP A 99 -2.74 2.99 6.28
C ASP A 99 -1.68 3.57 5.31
N ILE A 100 -1.91 4.76 4.76
CA ILE A 100 -0.92 5.46 3.90
C ILE A 100 0.43 5.65 4.60
N LEU A 101 0.42 5.90 5.91
CA LEU A 101 1.64 6.04 6.70
C LEU A 101 2.40 4.70 6.81
N ILE A 102 1.68 3.59 7.00
CA ILE A 102 2.23 2.24 7.03
C ILE A 102 2.77 1.87 5.65
N ASP A 103 2.05 2.16 4.56
CA ASP A 103 2.53 1.99 3.19
C ASP A 103 3.84 2.73 2.92
N GLY A 104 3.89 4.00 3.32
CA GLY A 104 5.11 4.79 3.26
C GLY A 104 6.23 4.14 4.05
N LEU A 105 5.97 3.70 5.28
CA LEU A 105 6.94 3.03 6.15
C LEU A 105 7.49 1.76 5.48
N VAL A 106 6.61 0.92 4.97
CA VAL A 106 6.96 -0.33 4.28
C VAL A 106 7.76 -0.05 3.02
N LEU A 107 7.42 0.99 2.25
CA LEU A 107 8.19 1.40 1.09
C LEU A 107 9.62 1.84 1.49
N GLY A 108 9.75 2.63 2.56
CA GLY A 108 11.04 3.02 3.11
C GLY A 108 11.88 1.81 3.54
N ILE A 109 11.24 0.82 4.17
CA ILE A 109 11.85 -0.46 4.54
C ILE A 109 12.26 -1.25 3.28
N GLY A 110 11.45 -1.23 2.21
CA GLY A 110 11.76 -1.88 0.94
C GLY A 110 13.02 -1.29 0.28
N PHE A 111 13.16 0.03 0.28
CA PHE A 111 14.40 0.67 -0.20
C PHE A 111 15.62 0.36 0.69
N ALA A 112 15.41 -0.01 1.95
CA ALA A 112 16.47 -0.51 2.83
C ALA A 112 16.90 -1.95 2.49
N ALA A 113 15.99 -2.77 1.92
CA ALA A 113 16.31 -4.10 1.40
C ALA A 113 17.11 -4.01 0.10
N GLY A 114 16.71 -3.12 -0.80
CA GLY A 114 17.47 -2.82 -2.00
C GLY A 114 16.76 -1.84 -2.94
N PRO A 115 17.49 -1.24 -3.89
CA PRO A 115 16.90 -0.34 -4.88
C PRO A 115 15.84 -1.01 -5.76
N LYS A 116 16.04 -2.29 -6.13
CA LYS A 116 15.10 -3.08 -6.93
C LYS A 116 13.79 -3.32 -6.18
N VAL A 117 13.88 -3.84 -4.95
CA VAL A 117 12.74 -4.03 -4.03
C VAL A 117 11.94 -2.74 -3.89
N GLY A 118 12.61 -1.63 -3.58
CA GLY A 118 11.95 -0.33 -3.43
C GLY A 118 11.28 0.17 -4.71
N LEU A 119 11.87 -0.07 -5.88
CA LEU A 119 11.27 0.29 -7.17
C LEU A 119 10.00 -0.53 -7.45
N LEU A 120 10.04 -1.84 -7.25
CA LEU A 120 8.89 -2.72 -7.46
C LEU A 120 7.75 -2.39 -6.50
N LEU A 121 8.06 -2.12 -5.23
CA LEU A 121 7.06 -1.63 -4.26
C LEU A 121 6.52 -0.25 -4.63
N THR A 122 7.35 0.65 -5.17
CA THR A 122 6.86 1.95 -5.66
C THR A 122 5.83 1.75 -6.75
N ILE A 123 6.06 0.83 -7.69
CA ILE A 123 5.10 0.51 -8.77
C ILE A 123 3.80 -0.05 -8.18
N ALA A 124 3.92 -1.01 -7.25
CA ALA A 124 2.78 -1.62 -6.57
C ALA A 124 1.93 -0.59 -5.82
N LEU A 125 2.56 0.20 -4.94
CA LEU A 125 1.90 1.23 -4.15
C LEU A 125 1.38 2.39 -5.01
N THR A 126 1.97 2.66 -6.18
CA THR A 126 1.44 3.69 -7.10
C THR A 126 0.05 3.33 -7.58
N ILE A 127 -0.15 2.06 -7.91
CA ILE A 127 -1.43 1.55 -8.39
C ILE A 127 -2.44 1.61 -7.24
N GLU A 128 -2.09 1.07 -6.09
CA GLU A 128 -2.92 1.09 -4.88
C GLU A 128 -3.33 2.50 -4.44
N VAL A 129 -2.38 3.40 -4.26
CA VAL A 129 -2.62 4.75 -3.75
C VAL A 129 -3.41 5.60 -4.75
N LEU A 130 -3.33 5.29 -6.05
CA LEU A 130 -4.23 5.85 -7.07
C LEU A 130 -5.69 5.48 -6.80
N PHE A 131 -5.97 4.23 -6.39
CA PHE A 131 -7.32 3.79 -6.03
C PHE A 131 -7.76 4.34 -4.69
N LEU A 132 -6.88 4.38 -3.70
CA LEU A 132 -7.18 5.04 -2.44
C LEU A 132 -7.59 6.50 -2.67
N GLY A 133 -6.87 7.22 -3.55
CA GLY A 133 -7.24 8.58 -3.95
C GLY A 133 -8.62 8.68 -4.61
N LEU A 134 -9.00 7.66 -5.39
CA LEU A 134 -10.30 7.53 -6.03
C LEU A 134 -11.41 7.29 -4.98
N THR A 135 -11.24 6.30 -4.11
CA THR A 135 -12.18 5.88 -3.07
C THR A 135 -12.43 7.01 -2.08
N VAL A 136 -11.37 7.62 -1.53
CA VAL A 136 -11.45 8.78 -0.63
C VAL A 136 -12.22 9.92 -1.28
N ALA A 137 -11.94 10.21 -2.56
CA ALA A 137 -12.60 11.30 -3.25
C ALA A 137 -14.08 11.02 -3.54
N THR A 138 -14.46 9.77 -3.80
CA THR A 138 -15.87 9.37 -3.96
C THR A 138 -16.63 9.46 -2.64
N GLU A 139 -16.09 8.91 -1.55
CA GLU A 139 -16.74 8.90 -0.23
C GLU A 139 -16.85 10.31 0.36
N LEU A 140 -15.76 11.10 0.30
CA LEU A 140 -15.81 12.50 0.71
C LEU A 140 -16.76 13.32 -0.17
N GLY A 141 -16.90 12.95 -1.45
CA GLY A 141 -17.82 13.61 -2.39
C GLY A 141 -19.29 13.52 -1.98
N GLU A 142 -19.67 12.55 -1.13
CA GLU A 142 -21.04 12.42 -0.61
C GLU A 142 -21.32 13.41 0.53
N SER A 143 -20.31 13.73 1.34
CA SER A 143 -20.43 14.59 2.52
C SER A 143 -19.92 16.03 2.30
N VAL A 144 -18.98 16.22 1.37
CA VAL A 144 -18.30 17.49 1.08
C VAL A 144 -18.68 17.99 -0.31
N ARG A 145 -19.43 19.10 -0.37
CA ARG A 145 -19.90 19.68 -1.64
C ARG A 145 -18.80 20.30 -2.51
N SER A 146 -17.67 20.70 -1.93
CA SER A 146 -16.60 21.40 -2.66
C SER A 146 -15.58 20.43 -3.23
N ARG A 147 -15.53 20.34 -4.57
CA ARG A 147 -14.55 19.56 -5.34
C ARG A 147 -13.10 19.87 -4.93
N ALA A 148 -12.78 21.16 -4.77
CA ALA A 148 -11.45 21.60 -4.36
C ALA A 148 -11.11 21.17 -2.92
N LYS A 149 -12.10 21.11 -2.03
CA LYS A 149 -11.90 20.65 -0.65
C LYS A 149 -11.62 19.15 -0.59
N VAL A 150 -12.33 18.35 -1.40
CA VAL A 150 -12.06 16.90 -1.53
C VAL A 150 -10.63 16.66 -2.00
N ILE A 151 -10.22 17.29 -3.11
CA ILE A 151 -8.86 17.14 -3.64
C ILE A 151 -7.81 17.57 -2.61
N SER A 152 -8.05 18.67 -1.89
CA SER A 152 -7.14 19.17 -0.84
C SER A 152 -6.97 18.17 0.32
N ILE A 153 -8.07 17.58 0.80
CA ILE A 153 -8.02 16.56 1.86
C ILE A 153 -7.28 15.32 1.38
N THR A 154 -7.59 14.82 0.18
CA THR A 154 -6.89 13.66 -0.39
C THR A 154 -5.40 13.95 -0.57
N SER A 155 -5.05 15.14 -1.05
CA SER A 155 -3.64 15.56 -1.20
C SER A 155 -2.93 15.60 0.15
N ALA A 156 -3.59 16.10 1.19
CA ALA A 156 -3.03 16.15 2.55
C ALA A 156 -2.80 14.74 3.13
N LEU A 157 -3.74 13.81 2.91
CA LEU A 157 -3.59 12.41 3.33
C LEU A 157 -2.39 11.75 2.65
N VAL A 158 -2.28 11.93 1.35
CA VAL A 158 -1.26 11.26 0.53
C VAL A 158 0.16 11.76 0.83
N LEU A 159 0.32 12.95 1.41
CA LEU A 159 1.60 13.43 1.94
C LEU A 159 2.08 12.64 3.18
N LEU A 160 1.25 11.79 3.79
CA LEU A 160 1.70 10.86 4.82
C LEU A 160 2.63 9.77 4.26
N LEU A 161 2.54 9.46 2.97
CA LEU A 161 3.35 8.44 2.32
C LEU A 161 4.86 8.80 2.30
N PRO A 162 5.28 10.00 1.85
CA PRO A 162 6.68 10.42 1.99
C PRO A 162 7.14 10.46 3.45
N ILE A 163 6.25 10.84 4.38
CA ILE A 163 6.57 10.87 5.81
C ILE A 163 6.86 9.44 6.32
N GLY A 164 6.00 8.48 5.98
CA GLY A 164 6.22 7.07 6.30
C GLY A 164 7.55 6.57 5.74
N ALA A 165 7.86 6.86 4.47
CA ALA A 165 9.13 6.43 3.86
C ALA A 165 10.36 7.04 4.54
N LEU A 166 10.27 8.30 4.98
CA LEU A 166 11.32 8.92 5.79
C LEU A 166 11.47 8.25 7.15
N LEU A 167 10.38 7.83 7.79
CA LEU A 167 10.42 7.06 9.05
C LEU A 167 10.98 5.64 8.86
N GLY A 168 10.81 5.04 7.68
CA GLY A 168 11.36 3.74 7.32
C GLY A 168 12.84 3.77 6.94
N ALA A 169 13.35 4.91 6.44
CA ALA A 169 14.73 5.01 5.96
C ALA A 169 15.82 4.65 7.00
N PRO A 170 15.71 4.97 8.30
CA PRO A 170 16.70 4.60 9.31
C PRO A 170 16.85 3.08 9.52
N VAL A 171 15.86 2.28 9.10
CA VAL A 171 15.90 0.81 9.23
C VAL A 171 17.12 0.22 8.53
N ALA A 172 17.57 0.83 7.43
CA ALA A 172 18.77 0.41 6.69
C ALA A 172 20.07 0.45 7.52
N LEU A 173 20.09 1.19 8.63
CA LEU A 173 21.25 1.37 9.49
C LEU A 173 21.28 0.37 10.66
N LEU A 174 20.25 -0.46 10.80
CA LEU A 174 20.11 -1.38 11.92
C LEU A 174 20.93 -2.67 11.72
N PRO A 175 21.33 -3.35 12.82
CA PRO A 175 21.96 -4.66 12.76
C PRO A 175 21.09 -5.69 12.04
N SER A 176 21.71 -6.68 11.37
CA SER A 176 21.02 -7.68 10.54
C SER A 176 19.81 -8.37 11.21
N PRO A 177 19.84 -8.74 12.51
CA PRO A 177 18.66 -9.30 13.16
C PRO A 177 17.49 -8.32 13.23
N LEU A 178 17.72 -7.07 13.63
CA LEU A 178 16.66 -6.06 13.71
C LEU A 178 16.11 -5.73 12.32
N LEU A 179 16.98 -5.62 11.32
CA LEU A 179 16.62 -5.40 9.93
C LEU A 179 15.69 -6.52 9.40
N THR A 180 16.00 -7.78 9.72
CA THR A 180 15.15 -8.93 9.39
C THR A 180 13.78 -8.84 10.05
N GLY A 181 13.72 -8.33 11.29
CA GLY A 181 12.46 -8.09 11.98
C GLY A 181 11.60 -7.02 11.28
N PHE A 182 12.20 -5.91 10.85
CA PHE A 182 11.47 -4.88 10.08
C PHE A 182 11.00 -5.37 8.71
N PHE A 183 11.75 -6.26 8.06
CA PHE A 183 11.30 -6.87 6.80
C PHE A 183 10.15 -7.83 7.04
N ALA A 184 10.21 -8.64 8.10
CA ALA A 184 9.10 -9.49 8.50
C ALA A 184 7.85 -8.67 8.85
N PHE A 185 8.02 -7.54 9.54
CA PHE A 185 6.95 -6.57 9.77
C PHE A 185 6.35 -6.08 8.45
N GLY A 186 7.19 -5.60 7.52
CA GLY A 186 6.74 -5.07 6.24
C GLY A 186 6.05 -6.12 5.36
N LEU A 187 6.56 -7.35 5.32
CA LEU A 187 5.93 -8.47 4.64
C LEU A 187 4.52 -8.72 5.18
N ILE A 188 4.37 -8.79 6.50
CA ILE A 188 3.06 -9.03 7.13
C ILE A 188 2.12 -7.85 6.89
N ALA A 189 2.61 -6.62 6.95
CA ALA A 189 1.82 -5.43 6.66
C ALA A 189 1.26 -5.48 5.23
N LEU A 190 2.09 -5.76 4.21
CA LEU A 190 1.64 -5.88 2.82
C LEU A 190 0.66 -7.03 2.62
N LEU A 191 0.94 -8.21 3.20
CA LEU A 191 0.03 -9.35 3.08
C LEU A 191 -1.32 -9.04 3.73
N TYR A 192 -1.31 -8.41 4.90
CA TYR A 192 -2.54 -7.98 5.55
C TYR A 192 -3.30 -6.99 4.67
N LEU A 193 -2.67 -5.91 4.22
CA LEU A 193 -3.28 -4.89 3.37
C LEU A 193 -3.88 -5.49 2.10
N VAL A 194 -3.17 -6.39 1.41
CA VAL A 194 -3.73 -7.06 0.23
C VAL A 194 -4.93 -7.93 0.59
N THR A 195 -4.84 -8.70 1.68
CA THR A 195 -5.86 -9.71 2.02
C THR A 195 -7.10 -9.14 2.67
N GLU A 196 -6.95 -8.16 3.54
CA GLU A 196 -8.01 -7.64 4.42
C GLU A 196 -8.50 -6.26 3.99
N GLU A 197 -7.78 -5.56 3.12
CA GLU A 197 -8.20 -4.24 2.63
C GLU A 197 -8.53 -4.35 1.14
N LEU A 198 -7.52 -4.50 0.27
CA LEU A 198 -7.74 -4.49 -1.18
C LEU A 198 -8.68 -5.60 -1.66
N LEU A 199 -8.45 -6.85 -1.25
CA LEU A 199 -9.29 -7.96 -1.70
C LEU A 199 -10.69 -7.91 -1.09
N ILE A 200 -10.83 -7.50 0.17
CA ILE A 200 -12.16 -7.38 0.80
C ILE A 200 -12.98 -6.30 0.10
N GLU A 201 -12.41 -5.12 -0.12
CA GLU A 201 -13.06 -4.01 -0.82
C GLU A 201 -13.43 -4.41 -2.26
N ALA A 202 -12.52 -5.10 -2.95
CA ALA A 202 -12.77 -5.52 -4.32
C ALA A 202 -13.94 -6.52 -4.45
N HIS A 203 -14.19 -7.34 -3.42
CA HIS A 203 -15.30 -8.31 -3.38
C HIS A 203 -16.63 -7.69 -2.91
N GLU A 204 -16.68 -6.41 -2.50
CA GLU A 204 -17.95 -5.74 -2.20
C GLU A 204 -18.84 -5.62 -3.45
N THR A 205 -18.22 -5.56 -4.63
CA THR A 205 -18.92 -5.61 -5.92
C THR A 205 -19.06 -7.07 -6.37
N PRO A 206 -20.25 -7.52 -6.82
CA PRO A 206 -20.44 -8.91 -7.24
C PRO A 206 -19.40 -9.36 -8.27
N ASP A 207 -18.63 -10.38 -7.92
CA ASP A 207 -17.52 -10.84 -8.74
C ASP A 207 -17.97 -11.33 -10.11
N ARG A 208 -17.32 -10.80 -11.13
CA ARG A 208 -17.34 -11.38 -12.47
C ARG A 208 -16.03 -12.12 -12.66
N PRO A 209 -16.00 -13.28 -13.32
CA PRO A 209 -14.76 -14.06 -13.51
C PRO A 209 -13.58 -13.26 -14.08
N TRP A 210 -13.84 -12.27 -14.94
CA TRP A 210 -12.78 -11.42 -15.50
C TRP A 210 -12.23 -10.40 -14.50
N VAL A 211 -13.01 -9.97 -13.51
CA VAL A 211 -12.58 -9.05 -12.44
C VAL A 211 -11.61 -9.78 -11.53
N THR A 212 -11.97 -10.99 -11.08
CA THR A 212 -11.07 -11.84 -10.30
C THR A 212 -9.80 -12.20 -11.07
N ALA A 213 -9.90 -12.37 -12.40
CA ALA A 213 -8.73 -12.60 -13.25
C ALA A 213 -7.70 -11.46 -13.18
N MET A 214 -8.12 -10.22 -12.88
CA MET A 214 -7.22 -9.08 -12.78
C MET A 214 -6.17 -9.23 -11.68
N PHE A 215 -6.46 -9.96 -10.60
CA PHE A 215 -5.46 -10.31 -9.59
C PHE A 215 -4.30 -11.09 -10.20
N PHE A 216 -4.61 -12.16 -10.95
CA PHE A 216 -3.60 -12.96 -11.61
C PHE A 216 -2.87 -12.18 -12.70
N VAL A 217 -3.57 -11.29 -13.42
CA VAL A 217 -2.95 -10.40 -14.41
C VAL A 217 -1.96 -9.46 -13.73
N GLY A 218 -2.31 -8.85 -12.60
CA GLY A 218 -1.42 -7.98 -11.83
C GLY A 218 -0.21 -8.73 -11.29
N PHE A 219 -0.43 -9.90 -10.70
CA PHE A 219 0.63 -10.77 -10.21
C PHE A 219 1.61 -11.16 -11.32
N LEU A 220 1.10 -11.65 -12.45
CA LEU A 220 1.91 -12.05 -13.60
C LEU A 220 2.63 -10.86 -14.24
N ALA A 221 1.98 -9.70 -14.33
CA ALA A 221 2.58 -8.50 -14.90
C ALA A 221 3.80 -8.06 -14.08
N LEU A 222 3.71 -8.07 -12.75
CA LEU A 222 4.85 -7.72 -11.91
C LEU A 222 5.95 -8.78 -11.96
N LEU A 223 5.60 -10.07 -11.96
CA LEU A 223 6.57 -11.15 -12.08
C LEU A 223 7.35 -11.07 -13.41
N LEU A 224 6.66 -10.83 -14.52
CA LEU A 224 7.32 -10.63 -15.83
C LEU A 224 8.20 -9.38 -15.83
N LEU A 225 7.76 -8.30 -15.17
CA LEU A 225 8.57 -7.11 -15.02
C LEU A 225 9.84 -7.41 -14.21
N GLU A 226 9.73 -8.19 -13.14
CA GLU A 226 10.85 -8.63 -12.32
C GLU A 226 11.86 -9.44 -13.14
N GLU A 227 11.41 -10.43 -13.91
CA GLU A 227 12.26 -11.24 -14.79
C GLU A 227 13.02 -10.41 -15.83
N VAL A 228 12.41 -9.34 -16.35
CA VAL A 228 13.05 -8.46 -17.34
C VAL A 228 14.05 -7.50 -16.68
N ILE A 229 13.78 -7.03 -15.46
CA ILE A 229 14.62 -6.04 -14.77
C ILE A 229 15.83 -6.68 -14.09
N GLY A 230 15.78 -7.97 -13.73
CA GLY A 230 16.91 -8.70 -13.13
C GLY A 230 16.97 -8.55 -11.62
#